data_AF-A0A536URY5-F1
#
_entry.id   AF-A0A536URY5-F1
#
_cell.length_a   1.000
_cell.length_b   1.000
_cell.length_c   1.000
_cell.angle_alpha   90.00
_cell.angle_beta   90.00
_cell.angle_gamma   90.00
#
_symmetry.space_group_name_H-M   'P 1'
#
loop_
_entity.id
_entity.type
_entity.pdbx_description
1 polymer ?
#
loop_
_entity_poly.entity_id
_entity_poly.type
_entity_poly.pdbx_seq_one_letter_code
_entity_poly.pdbx_strand_id
1 'polypeptide(L)'
;MNPKDLIAWRCAQELKAGQVVNLGLGTPTLVANHLPPDAGVIFHTENGAFGFGGRPDFYNADSDLTNAGCEPITLLPGAALMDLATSLGAMRKGYIDITILGALEADAEGNLANWATRRQGRWWPGIGGAMDLCHGTPVVIAALQHTDKRGEPKVRQRCSLPLTGR
;
A
#
# COMPACT_ATOMS: atom_id res chain seq x y z
N MET A 1 7.43 12.55 17.63
CA MET A 1 6.87 12.12 16.32
C MET A 1 6.32 10.71 16.51
N ASN A 2 5.10 10.44 16.04
CA ASN A 2 4.52 9.10 16.08
C ASN A 2 5.39 8.15 15.24
N PRO A 3 5.73 6.93 15.71
CA PRO A 3 6.55 5.99 14.95
C PRO A 3 6.02 5.70 13.55
N LYS A 4 4.68 5.69 13.37
CA LYS A 4 4.08 5.49 12.04
C LYS A 4 4.36 6.65 11.09
N ASP A 5 4.24 7.88 11.56
CA ASP A 5 4.52 9.07 10.74
C ASP A 5 6.00 9.13 10.36
N LEU A 6 6.91 8.74 11.27
CA LEU A 6 8.34 8.68 10.95
C LEU A 6 8.63 7.66 9.84
N ILE A 7 8.02 6.48 9.91
CA ILE A 7 8.15 5.44 8.88
C ILE A 7 7.57 5.96 7.55
N ALA A 8 6.37 6.54 7.58
CA ALA A 8 5.72 7.07 6.38
C ALA A 8 6.54 8.20 5.73
N TRP A 9 7.07 9.13 6.53
CA TRP A 9 7.97 10.18 6.06
C TRP A 9 9.22 9.62 5.39
N ARG A 10 9.83 8.58 5.97
CA ARG A 10 11.00 7.93 5.37
C ARG A 10 10.64 7.21 4.07
N CYS A 11 9.53 6.50 4.03
CA CYS A 11 9.04 5.84 2.83
C CYS A 11 8.74 6.85 1.70
N ALA A 12 8.25 8.04 2.03
CA ALA A 12 7.99 9.09 1.03
C ALA A 12 9.27 9.53 0.28
N GLN A 13 10.44 9.42 0.92
CA GLN A 13 11.72 9.75 0.28
C GLN A 13 12.16 8.74 -0.79
N GLU A 14 11.50 7.58 -0.88
CA GLU A 14 11.77 6.58 -1.93
C GLU A 14 11.01 6.89 -3.23
N LEU A 15 10.00 7.77 -3.17
CA LEU A 15 9.15 8.10 -4.31
C LEU A 15 9.77 9.19 -5.18
N LYS A 16 9.65 9.03 -6.49
CA LYS A 16 10.20 9.93 -7.51
C LYS A 16 9.11 10.34 -8.50
N ALA A 17 9.24 11.56 -9.04
CA ALA A 17 8.34 12.06 -10.07
C ALA A 17 8.29 11.09 -11.27
N GLY A 18 7.09 10.92 -11.82
CA GLY A 18 6.79 10.01 -12.93
C GLY A 18 6.48 8.57 -12.53
N GLN A 19 6.70 8.17 -11.26
CA GLN A 19 6.39 6.82 -10.82
C GLN A 19 4.89 6.61 -10.60
N VAL A 20 4.41 5.42 -10.98
CA VAL A 20 3.12 4.87 -10.58
C VAL A 20 3.28 4.16 -9.23
N VAL A 21 2.56 4.64 -8.22
CA VAL A 21 2.72 4.24 -6.82
C VAL A 21 1.44 3.59 -6.30
N ASN A 22 1.55 2.41 -5.69
CA ASN A 22 0.46 1.83 -4.91
C ASN A 22 0.79 1.85 -3.40
N LEU A 23 -0.18 2.27 -2.59
CA LEU A 23 -0.04 2.38 -1.14
C LEU A 23 -1.05 1.45 -0.45
N GLY A 24 -0.54 0.47 0.29
CA GLY A 24 -1.37 -0.41 1.12
C GLY A 24 -1.96 0.29 2.34
N LEU A 25 -2.97 -0.31 2.95
CA LEU A 25 -3.66 0.27 4.10
C LEU A 25 -2.76 0.44 5.33
N GLY A 26 -3.04 1.49 6.12
CA GLY A 26 -2.38 1.76 7.40
C GLY A 26 -1.22 2.75 7.27
N THR A 27 -0.02 2.37 7.73
CA THR A 27 1.15 3.25 7.61
C THR A 27 1.46 3.70 6.17
N PRO A 28 1.31 2.86 5.12
CA PRO A 28 1.63 3.30 3.77
C PRO A 28 0.71 4.41 3.24
N THR A 29 -0.57 4.48 3.61
CA THR A 29 -1.43 5.58 3.15
C THR A 29 -0.99 6.95 3.67
N LEU A 30 -0.29 6.99 4.82
CA LEU A 30 0.28 8.23 5.37
C LEU A 30 1.43 8.79 4.51
N VAL A 31 2.05 7.96 3.65
CA VAL A 31 3.18 8.35 2.80
C VAL A 31 2.81 9.53 1.89
N ALA A 32 1.58 9.53 1.35
CA ALA A 32 1.10 10.61 0.48
C ALA A 32 1.10 11.98 1.19
N ASN A 33 0.87 12.03 2.50
CA ASN A 33 0.84 13.27 3.28
C ASN A 33 2.22 13.91 3.48
N HIS A 34 3.30 13.18 3.18
CA HIS A 34 4.68 13.65 3.31
C HIS A 34 5.30 14.07 1.99
N LEU A 35 4.54 14.02 0.89
CA LEU A 35 4.96 14.49 -0.41
C LEU A 35 4.58 15.96 -0.60
N PRO A 36 5.41 16.76 -1.29
CA PRO A 36 5.00 18.08 -1.72
C PRO A 36 3.87 17.98 -2.78
N PRO A 37 3.04 19.02 -2.95
CA PRO A 37 1.93 19.00 -3.92
C PRO A 37 2.35 18.72 -5.37
N ASP A 38 3.60 19.04 -5.72
CA ASP A 38 4.19 18.91 -7.05
C ASP A 38 5.14 17.70 -7.17
N ALA A 39 5.03 16.71 -6.28
CA ALA A 39 5.89 15.52 -6.29
C ALA A 39 5.85 14.70 -7.59
N GLY A 40 4.82 14.90 -8.43
CA GLY A 40 4.72 14.29 -9.76
C GLY A 40 4.53 12.77 -9.76
N VAL A 41 4.08 12.19 -8.64
CA VAL A 41 3.74 10.76 -8.54
C VAL A 41 2.31 10.51 -9.02
N ILE A 42 2.07 9.32 -9.57
CA ILE A 42 0.75 8.89 -10.02
C ILE A 42 0.26 7.80 -9.06
N PHE A 43 -0.72 8.11 -8.22
CA PHE A 43 -1.25 7.11 -7.30
C PHE A 43 -2.21 6.14 -8.00
N HIS A 44 -2.06 4.86 -7.69
CA HIS A 44 -2.89 3.76 -8.14
C HIS A 44 -3.62 3.10 -6.96
N THR A 45 -4.92 2.84 -7.09
CA THR A 45 -5.70 2.06 -6.14
C THR A 45 -6.29 0.82 -6.81
N GLU A 46 -6.21 -0.33 -6.12
CA GLU A 46 -6.50 -1.66 -6.71
C GLU A 46 -7.93 -1.80 -7.25
N ASN A 47 -8.87 -1.04 -6.70
CA ASN A 47 -10.26 -0.98 -7.15
C ASN A 47 -10.47 -0.13 -8.43
N GLY A 48 -9.40 0.31 -9.09
CA GLY A 48 -9.45 0.68 -10.51
C GLY A 48 -9.23 2.15 -10.86
N ALA A 49 -8.50 2.92 -10.04
CA ALA A 49 -8.18 4.31 -10.37
C ALA A 49 -6.67 4.56 -10.42
N PHE A 50 -6.23 5.31 -11.45
CA PHE A 50 -4.89 5.86 -11.60
C PHE A 50 -4.98 7.39 -11.59
N GLY A 51 -4.01 8.05 -10.94
CA GLY A 51 -3.97 9.52 -10.85
C GLY A 51 -5.03 10.09 -9.91
N PHE A 52 -5.41 9.35 -8.86
CA PHE A 52 -6.31 9.88 -7.85
C PHE A 52 -5.61 10.83 -6.87
N GLY A 53 -6.38 11.75 -6.30
CA GLY A 53 -5.94 12.76 -5.35
C GLY A 53 -6.36 12.46 -3.91
N GLY A 54 -6.18 13.45 -3.04
CA GLY A 54 -6.55 13.34 -1.63
C GLY A 54 -8.05 13.22 -1.38
N ARG A 55 -8.40 13.12 -0.10
CA ARG A 55 -9.78 13.05 0.37
C ARG A 55 -10.54 14.34 0.03
N PRO A 56 -11.75 14.27 -0.58
CA PRO A 56 -12.59 15.43 -0.82
C PRO A 56 -13.15 15.99 0.50
N ASP A 57 -13.66 17.22 0.45
CA ASP A 57 -14.50 17.73 1.54
C ASP A 57 -15.83 16.94 1.63
N PHE A 58 -16.56 17.14 2.71
CA PHE A 58 -17.78 16.37 2.99
C PHE A 58 -18.86 16.53 1.91
N TYR A 59 -18.96 17.71 1.30
CA TYR A 59 -20.02 18.02 0.32
C TYR A 59 -19.67 17.53 -1.09
N ASN A 60 -18.39 17.35 -1.39
CA ASN A 60 -17.87 16.84 -2.66
C ASN A 60 -17.51 15.34 -2.59
N ALA A 61 -17.80 14.65 -1.49
CA ALA A 61 -17.57 13.22 -1.37
C ALA A 61 -18.57 12.42 -2.22
N ASP A 62 -18.05 11.56 -3.09
CA ASP A 62 -18.82 10.64 -3.91
C ASP A 62 -18.57 9.20 -3.44
N SER A 63 -19.64 8.44 -3.18
CA SER A 63 -19.55 7.06 -2.72
C SER A 63 -18.99 6.11 -3.78
N ASP A 64 -19.07 6.48 -5.05
CA ASP A 64 -18.57 5.68 -6.16
C ASP A 64 -17.05 5.88 -6.36
N LEU A 65 -16.47 6.92 -5.75
CA LEU A 65 -15.04 7.25 -5.84
C LEU A 65 -14.33 6.97 -4.52
N THR A 66 -13.82 5.75 -4.37
CA THR A 66 -13.10 5.32 -3.17
C THR A 66 -11.73 4.73 -3.48
N ASN A 67 -10.83 4.73 -2.50
CA ASN A 67 -9.61 3.92 -2.53
C ASN A 67 -9.87 2.48 -2.03
N ALA A 68 -8.82 1.64 -2.04
CA ALA A 68 -8.84 0.27 -1.54
C ALA A 68 -9.27 0.12 -0.06
N GLY A 69 -9.21 1.21 0.71
CA GLY A 69 -9.64 1.30 2.10
C GLY A 69 -11.09 1.73 2.29
N CYS A 70 -11.84 1.88 1.19
CA CYS A 70 -13.18 2.44 1.16
C CYS A 70 -13.24 3.90 1.65
N GLU A 71 -12.14 4.65 1.54
CA GLU A 71 -12.12 6.08 1.86
C GLU A 71 -12.40 6.90 0.58
N PRO A 72 -13.21 7.98 0.65
CA PRO A 72 -13.48 8.83 -0.50
C PRO A 72 -12.20 9.47 -1.07
N ILE A 73 -12.10 9.54 -2.39
CA ILE A 73 -10.97 10.12 -3.12
C ILE A 73 -11.44 11.14 -4.16
N THR A 74 -10.51 11.99 -4.61
CA THR A 74 -10.71 12.87 -5.77
C THR A 74 -10.01 12.30 -6.99
N LEU A 75 -10.39 12.75 -8.19
CA LEU A 75 -9.67 12.43 -9.43
C LEU A 75 -8.92 13.66 -9.92
N LEU A 76 -7.62 13.53 -10.16
CA LEU A 76 -6.80 14.62 -10.69
C LEU A 76 -6.97 14.72 -12.22
N PRO A 77 -6.62 15.87 -12.85
CA PRO A 77 -6.57 15.95 -14.30
C PRO A 77 -5.68 14.84 -14.89
N GLY A 78 -6.23 14.11 -15.87
CA GLY A 78 -5.55 12.95 -16.48
C GLY A 78 -5.74 11.62 -15.74
N ALA A 79 -6.53 11.59 -14.65
CA ALA A 79 -6.91 10.35 -14.00
C ALA A 79 -7.65 9.40 -14.95
N ALA A 80 -7.48 8.10 -14.72
CA ALA A 80 -8.14 7.05 -15.48
C ALA A 80 -8.82 6.06 -14.55
N LEU A 81 -10.05 5.67 -14.91
CA LEU A 81 -10.80 4.61 -14.24
C LEU A 81 -10.82 3.36 -15.12
N MET A 82 -10.77 2.19 -14.49
CA MET A 82 -10.81 0.90 -15.16
C MET A 82 -11.52 -0.14 -14.31
N ASP A 83 -11.93 -1.23 -14.95
CA ASP A 83 -12.46 -2.37 -14.21
C ASP A 83 -11.39 -3.06 -13.36
N LEU A 84 -11.85 -3.85 -12.39
CA LEU A 84 -10.99 -4.57 -11.45
C LEU A 84 -10.02 -5.54 -12.17
N ALA A 85 -10.47 -6.17 -13.26
CA ALA A 85 -9.67 -7.13 -14.01
C ALA A 85 -8.47 -6.45 -14.68
N THR A 86 -8.68 -5.27 -15.25
CA THR A 86 -7.65 -4.44 -15.88
C THR A 86 -6.68 -3.90 -14.83
N SER A 87 -7.20 -3.42 -13.70
CA SER A 87 -6.40 -2.93 -12.57
C SER A 87 -5.44 -4.01 -12.03
N LEU A 88 -5.97 -5.19 -11.70
CA LEU A 88 -5.16 -6.34 -11.27
C LEU A 88 -4.23 -6.86 -12.38
N GLY A 89 -4.62 -6.70 -13.65
CA GLY A 89 -3.77 -6.96 -14.80
C GLY A 89 -2.54 -6.05 -14.82
N ALA A 90 -2.74 -4.75 -14.61
CA ALA A 90 -1.66 -3.76 -14.52
C ALA A 90 -0.71 -4.04 -13.34
N MET A 91 -1.27 -4.40 -12.18
CA MET A 91 -0.48 -4.83 -11.00
C MET A 91 0.42 -6.02 -11.35
N ARG A 92 -0.15 -7.11 -11.88
CA ARG A 92 0.61 -8.32 -12.23
C ARG A 92 1.62 -8.12 -13.38
N LYS A 93 1.35 -7.20 -14.30
CA LYS A 93 2.24 -6.91 -15.43
C LYS A 93 3.40 -5.97 -15.07
N GLY A 94 3.41 -5.43 -13.85
CA GLY A 94 4.47 -4.52 -13.39
C GLY A 94 4.36 -3.13 -13.97
N TYR A 95 3.14 -2.66 -14.22
CA TYR A 95 2.89 -1.24 -14.54
C TYR A 95 2.83 -0.35 -13.31
N ILE A 96 2.91 -0.94 -12.11
CA ILE A 96 3.13 -0.22 -10.86
C ILE A 96 4.63 -0.22 -10.61
N ASP A 97 5.27 0.95 -10.60
CA ASP A 97 6.71 1.06 -10.42
C ASP A 97 7.14 0.70 -9.00
N ILE A 98 6.33 1.13 -8.02
CA ILE A 98 6.64 0.96 -6.61
C ILE A 98 5.37 0.75 -5.77
N THR A 99 5.44 -0.20 -4.86
CA THR A 99 4.37 -0.50 -3.91
C THR A 99 4.91 -0.45 -2.50
N ILE A 100 4.19 0.24 -1.61
CA ILE A 100 4.51 0.26 -0.18
C ILE A 100 3.39 -0.46 0.57
N LEU A 101 3.72 -1.55 1.25
CA LEU A 101 2.77 -2.39 1.99
C LEU A 101 3.05 -2.39 3.48
N GLY A 102 2.00 -2.43 4.30
CA GLY A 102 2.15 -2.80 5.70
C GLY A 102 2.59 -4.27 5.81
N ALA A 103 3.38 -4.59 6.84
CA ALA A 103 3.81 -5.96 7.10
C ALA A 103 3.59 -6.38 8.57
N LEU A 104 3.21 -7.65 8.77
CA LEU A 104 3.18 -8.31 10.07
C LEU A 104 4.54 -8.93 10.38
N GLU A 105 5.15 -9.57 9.40
CA GLU A 105 6.55 -10.01 9.42
C GLU A 105 7.19 -9.73 8.07
N ALA A 106 8.50 -9.48 8.09
CA ALA A 106 9.37 -9.56 6.92
C ALA A 106 10.62 -10.36 7.32
N ASP A 107 11.27 -11.05 6.40
CA ASP A 107 12.46 -11.84 6.72
C ASP A 107 13.71 -11.54 5.88
N ALA A 108 14.81 -12.20 6.26
CA ALA A 108 16.14 -11.97 5.71
C ALA A 108 16.27 -12.32 4.21
N GLU A 109 15.35 -13.13 3.67
CA GLU A 109 15.30 -13.47 2.25
C GLU A 109 14.43 -12.50 1.44
N GLY A 110 13.82 -11.51 2.11
CA GLY A 110 12.91 -10.55 1.47
C GLY A 110 11.45 -11.01 1.46
N ASN A 111 11.10 -12.14 2.10
CA ASN A 111 9.71 -12.56 2.14
C ASN A 111 8.88 -11.60 3.00
N LEU A 112 7.65 -11.34 2.57
CA LEU A 112 6.70 -10.47 3.26
C LEU A 112 5.49 -11.28 3.71
N ALA A 113 5.04 -11.09 4.95
CA ALA A 113 3.81 -11.68 5.48
C ALA A 113 2.93 -10.59 6.08
N ASN A 114 1.74 -10.38 5.51
CA ASN A 114 0.84 -9.30 5.96
C ASN A 114 -0.65 -9.63 5.94
N TRP A 115 -1.06 -10.73 5.30
CA TRP A 115 -2.47 -10.98 5.02
C TRP A 115 -3.19 -11.85 6.06
N ALA A 116 -2.42 -12.62 6.84
CA ALA A 116 -2.95 -13.64 7.72
C ALA A 116 -2.26 -13.65 9.08
N THR A 117 -3.01 -13.26 10.10
CA THR A 117 -2.75 -13.63 11.50
C THR A 117 -4.03 -14.18 12.14
N ARG A 118 -3.88 -14.98 13.18
CA ARG A 118 -5.00 -15.54 13.94
C ARG A 118 -5.56 -14.48 14.89
N ARG A 119 -6.76 -14.01 14.60
CA ARG A 119 -7.53 -13.11 15.46
C ARG A 119 -8.90 -13.74 15.73
N GLN A 120 -9.19 -14.01 17.01
CA GLN A 120 -10.47 -14.64 17.43
C GLN A 120 -10.78 -15.94 16.65
N GLY A 121 -9.76 -16.78 16.46
CA GLY A 121 -9.89 -18.05 15.72
C GLY A 121 -9.95 -17.92 14.20
N ARG A 122 -10.07 -16.73 13.62
CA ARG A 122 -10.13 -16.49 12.17
C ARG A 122 -8.84 -15.88 11.63
N TRP A 123 -8.62 -16.04 10.33
CA TRP A 123 -7.57 -15.33 9.60
C TRP A 123 -8.03 -13.90 9.30
N TRP A 124 -7.14 -12.93 9.53
CA TRP A 124 -7.36 -11.49 9.34
C TRP A 124 -6.04 -10.83 8.91
N PRO A 125 -6.04 -9.74 8.11
CA PRO A 125 -7.18 -9.04 7.51
C PRO A 125 -7.75 -9.65 6.22
N GLY A 126 -7.07 -10.64 5.64
CA GLY A 126 -7.37 -11.10 4.28
C GLY A 126 -6.35 -10.57 3.28
N ILE A 127 -6.39 -11.11 2.06
CA ILE A 127 -5.31 -10.92 1.10
C ILE A 127 -5.40 -9.63 0.28
N GLY A 128 -6.60 -9.19 -0.08
CA GLY A 128 -6.78 -8.07 -1.02
C GLY A 128 -5.94 -8.25 -2.29
N GLY A 129 -5.42 -7.15 -2.83
CA GLY A 129 -4.47 -7.16 -3.95
C GLY A 129 -3.00 -7.41 -3.58
N ALA A 130 -2.68 -7.77 -2.33
CA ALA A 130 -1.29 -7.76 -1.86
C ALA A 130 -0.37 -8.78 -2.57
N MET A 131 -0.88 -9.97 -2.94
CA MET A 131 -0.06 -10.95 -3.69
C MET A 131 0.24 -10.47 -5.10
N ASP A 132 -0.74 -9.89 -5.80
CA ASP A 132 -0.56 -9.35 -7.15
C ASP A 132 0.47 -8.23 -7.16
N LEU A 133 0.45 -7.35 -6.16
CA LEU A 133 1.44 -6.29 -6.00
C LEU A 133 2.83 -6.85 -5.71
N CYS A 134 2.94 -7.78 -4.76
CA CYS A 134 4.21 -8.42 -4.44
C CYS A 134 4.81 -9.14 -5.65
N HIS A 135 3.98 -9.73 -6.51
CA HIS A 135 4.43 -10.47 -7.68
C HIS A 135 4.87 -9.56 -8.84
N GLY A 136 4.07 -8.54 -9.17
CA GLY A 136 4.26 -7.77 -10.39
C GLY A 136 5.07 -6.49 -10.22
N THR A 137 5.10 -5.89 -9.01
CA THR A 137 5.76 -4.60 -8.80
C THR A 137 7.29 -4.78 -8.74
N PRO A 138 8.08 -4.01 -9.50
CA PRO A 138 9.55 -4.10 -9.47
C PRO A 138 10.16 -3.77 -8.10
N VAL A 139 9.56 -2.84 -7.36
CA VAL A 139 10.03 -2.43 -6.02
C VAL A 139 8.90 -2.53 -5.02
N VAL A 140 9.07 -3.38 -4.00
CA VAL A 140 8.13 -3.56 -2.90
C VAL A 140 8.80 -3.14 -1.59
N ILE A 141 8.20 -2.17 -0.89
CA ILE A 141 8.69 -1.68 0.41
C ILE A 141 7.75 -2.15 1.51
N ALA A 142 8.31 -2.85 2.49
CA ALA A 142 7.61 -3.21 3.72
C ALA A 142 7.69 -2.05 4.75
N ALA A 143 6.55 -1.40 5.02
CA ALA A 143 6.42 -0.37 6.05
C ALA A 143 5.93 -0.99 7.36
N LEU A 144 6.85 -1.24 8.30
CA LEU A 144 6.55 -1.85 9.59
C LEU A 144 7.36 -1.24 10.73
N GLN A 145 6.75 -1.19 11.92
CA GLN A 145 7.51 -1.03 13.16
C GLN A 145 8.42 -2.24 13.36
N HIS A 146 9.57 -2.02 14.01
CA HIS A 146 10.60 -3.04 14.19
C HIS A 146 10.13 -4.21 15.07
N THR A 147 9.31 -3.91 16.09
CA THR A 147 8.74 -4.89 17.01
C THR A 147 7.21 -4.81 17.04
N ASP A 148 6.57 -5.85 17.52
CA ASP A 148 5.15 -5.84 17.85
C ASP A 148 4.88 -5.18 19.23
N LYS A 149 3.62 -5.19 19.67
CA LYS A 149 3.22 -4.60 20.96
C LYS A 149 3.76 -5.35 22.18
N ARG A 150 4.28 -6.56 22.00
CA ARG A 150 4.89 -7.40 23.05
C ARG A 150 6.42 -7.27 23.05
N GLY A 151 6.99 -6.53 22.10
CA GLY A 151 8.43 -6.37 21.93
C GLY A 151 9.06 -7.45 21.04
N GLU A 152 8.27 -8.34 20.45
CA GLU A 152 8.78 -9.40 19.59
C GLU A 152 9.22 -8.83 18.23
N PRO A 153 10.36 -9.26 17.66
CA PRO A 153 10.85 -8.74 16.40
C PRO A 153 9.93 -9.14 15.26
N LYS A 154 9.61 -8.16 14.40
CA LYS A 154 8.84 -8.37 13.17
C LYS A 154 9.72 -8.55 11.94
N VAL A 155 10.99 -8.12 12.04
CA VAL A 155 12.04 -8.45 11.08
C VAL A 155 12.68 -9.75 11.58
N ARG A 156 12.44 -10.84 10.87
CA ARG A 156 12.77 -12.21 11.27
C ARG A 156 13.92 -12.77 10.43
N GLN A 157 14.53 -13.87 10.89
CA GLN A 157 15.37 -14.70 10.00
C GLN A 157 14.51 -15.44 8.97
N ARG A 158 13.33 -15.92 9.38
CA ARG A 158 12.33 -16.53 8.52
C ARG A 158 10.95 -16.17 9.04
N CYS A 159 10.05 -15.76 8.15
CA CYS A 159 8.65 -15.51 8.50
C CYS A 159 8.00 -16.78 9.06
N SER A 160 7.26 -16.62 10.14
CA SER A 160 6.46 -17.66 10.78
C SER A 160 5.00 -17.60 10.33
N LEU A 161 4.54 -16.42 9.92
CA LEU A 161 3.22 -16.20 9.35
C LEU A 161 3.14 -16.63 7.88
N PRO A 162 1.93 -16.92 7.36
CA PRO A 162 1.73 -17.22 5.95
C PRO A 162 2.23 -16.08 5.06
N LEU A 163 3.06 -16.42 4.08
CA LEU A 163 3.66 -15.45 3.17
C LEU A 163 2.61 -14.81 2.27
N THR A 164 2.84 -13.54 1.96
CA THR A 164 2.17 -12.75 0.94
C THR A 164 2.95 -12.79 -0.37
N GLY A 165 4.28 -12.64 -0.28
CA GLY A 165 5.19 -12.58 -1.42
C GLY A 165 6.60 -13.00 -1.03
N ARG A 166 7.38 -13.34 -2.05
CA ARG A 166 8.80 -13.71 -1.97
C ARG A 166 9.60 -12.80 -2.88
#